data_AF-A0A919XS81-F1
#
_entry.id   AF-A0A919XS81-F1
#
_cell.length_a   1.000
_cell.length_b   1.000
_cell.length_c   1.000
_cell.angle_alpha   90.00
_cell.angle_beta   90.00
_cell.angle_gamma   90.00
#
_symmetry.space_group_name_H-M   'P 1'
#
loop_
_entity.id
_entity.type
_entity.pdbx_description
1 polymer ?
#
loop_
_entity_poly.entity_id
_entity_poly.type
_entity_poly.pdbx_seq_one_letter_code
_entity_poly.pdbx_strand_id
1 'polypeptide(L)'
;MGLSVYRIDTGLIGRIFGFFRKTDLPTPVGVAAATSLTKRIGLSISDLMNFENHYVINSEGELKRFENPLGNSWSKSAGQYYIRHPKKSRERQLIEAEKFHEYIYREQISDIVAFLRANLSIKHLTISSTAETDFSAFANLPIEDLKIEGKAEVKLFSKKELVINCPEGLKISEKRKEYVWIKDFQELLAVVDGFPGGDFHHSIEISNSFGMTLKEAKLLGIEGSWLNKRKFEIKFSC
;
A
#
# COMPACT_ATOMS: atom_id res chain seq x y z
N MET A 1 -3.17 -13.39 3.53
CA MET A 1 -4.04 -13.11 2.37
C MET A 1 -3.28 -12.19 1.44
N GLY A 2 -3.24 -12.50 0.14
CA GLY A 2 -2.58 -11.65 -0.85
C GLY A 2 -3.46 -10.48 -1.28
N LEU A 3 -2.84 -9.46 -1.87
CA LEU A 3 -3.54 -8.30 -2.42
C LEU A 3 -4.38 -8.69 -3.64
N SER A 4 -5.54 -8.03 -3.79
CA SER A 4 -6.38 -8.16 -4.97
C SER A 4 -5.93 -7.18 -6.05
N VAL A 5 -5.54 -7.72 -7.20
CA VAL A 5 -5.00 -6.97 -8.34
C VAL A 5 -6.03 -6.96 -9.46
N TYR A 6 -6.20 -5.82 -10.11
CA TYR A 6 -7.18 -5.58 -11.15
C TYR A 6 -6.50 -5.03 -12.41
N ARG A 7 -6.98 -5.46 -13.56
CA ARG A 7 -6.71 -4.81 -14.86
C ARG A 7 -8.02 -4.33 -15.46
N ILE A 8 -8.01 -3.18 -16.10
CA ILE A 8 -9.20 -2.60 -16.74
C ILE A 8 -9.12 -2.87 -18.25
N ASP A 9 -10.10 -3.59 -18.79
CA ASP A 9 -10.20 -3.91 -20.22
C ASP A 9 -11.66 -3.86 -20.69
N THR A 10 -12.13 -2.65 -20.99
CA THR A 10 -13.52 -2.38 -21.41
C THR A 10 -13.74 -2.44 -22.92
N GLY A 11 -12.77 -2.93 -23.70
CA GLY A 11 -12.82 -3.02 -25.16
C GLY A 11 -13.77 -4.11 -25.69
N LEU A 12 -14.03 -4.09 -27.02
CA LEU A 12 -14.91 -5.06 -27.69
C LEU A 12 -14.47 -6.51 -27.46
N ILE A 13 -13.15 -6.73 -27.43
CA ILE A 13 -12.51 -8.02 -27.15
C ILE A 13 -12.70 -8.39 -25.66
N GLY A 14 -12.43 -7.47 -24.72
CA GLY A 14 -12.64 -7.68 -23.28
C GLY A 14 -14.06 -8.09 -22.90
N ARG A 15 -15.09 -7.59 -23.59
CA ARG A 15 -16.50 -7.96 -23.38
C ARG A 15 -16.83 -9.39 -23.81
N ILE A 16 -16.22 -9.89 -24.89
CA ILE A 16 -16.43 -11.26 -25.38
C ILE A 16 -15.68 -12.27 -24.49
N PHE A 17 -14.52 -11.89 -23.96
CA PHE A 17 -13.68 -12.76 -23.11
C PHE A 17 -14.01 -12.66 -21.61
N GLY A 18 -14.78 -11.66 -21.19
CA GLY A 18 -15.20 -11.43 -19.80
C GLY A 18 -16.21 -12.44 -19.26
N PHE A 19 -16.93 -13.14 -20.14
CA PHE A 19 -17.93 -14.17 -19.79
C PHE A 19 -17.33 -15.37 -19.04
N PHE A 20 -16.00 -15.53 -19.07
CA PHE A 20 -15.28 -16.71 -18.55
C PHE A 20 -14.45 -16.44 -17.28
N ARG A 21 -14.62 -15.30 -16.59
CA ARG A 21 -13.70 -14.90 -15.49
C ARG A 21 -14.41 -14.47 -14.21
N LYS A 22 -13.82 -14.83 -13.06
CA LYS A 22 -14.23 -14.36 -11.73
C LYS A 22 -13.91 -12.87 -11.59
N THR A 23 -14.89 -12.07 -11.22
CA THR A 23 -14.71 -10.72 -10.69
C THR A 23 -14.93 -10.78 -9.18
N ASP A 24 -13.91 -10.51 -8.38
CA ASP A 24 -14.14 -10.18 -6.97
C ASP A 24 -14.62 -8.72 -6.93
N LEU A 25 -15.88 -8.51 -6.61
CA LEU A 25 -16.49 -7.20 -6.55
C LEU A 25 -16.68 -6.81 -5.08
N PRO A 26 -16.52 -5.54 -4.71
CA PRO A 26 -16.94 -5.08 -3.39
C PRO A 26 -18.41 -5.44 -3.20
N THR A 27 -18.77 -5.78 -1.96
CA THR A 27 -20.08 -6.30 -1.61
C THR A 27 -21.15 -5.34 -2.14
N PRO A 28 -22.02 -5.76 -3.08
CA PRO A 28 -23.09 -4.90 -3.51
C PRO A 28 -24.01 -4.65 -2.31
N VAL A 29 -24.41 -3.40 -2.08
CA VAL A 29 -25.57 -3.12 -1.25
C VAL A 29 -26.78 -3.68 -2.01
N GLY A 30 -27.15 -4.91 -1.69
CA GLY A 30 -28.22 -5.66 -2.35
C GLY A 30 -27.83 -6.16 -3.75
N VAL A 31 -27.72 -7.48 -3.89
CA VAL A 31 -28.04 -8.34 -5.05
C VAL A 31 -27.08 -9.55 -5.05
N ALA A 32 -27.67 -10.74 -5.09
CA ALA A 32 -27.04 -12.04 -4.93
C ALA A 32 -25.97 -12.34 -6.00
N ALA A 33 -24.87 -12.95 -5.56
CA ALA A 33 -23.76 -13.39 -6.40
C ALA A 33 -24.11 -14.67 -7.17
N ALA A 34 -23.86 -14.69 -8.48
CA ALA A 34 -23.89 -15.91 -9.30
C ALA A 34 -22.46 -16.35 -9.65
N THR A 35 -22.16 -17.61 -9.35
CA THR A 35 -20.92 -18.34 -9.64
C THR A 35 -20.86 -18.85 -11.08
N SER A 36 -19.69 -18.88 -11.74
CA SER A 36 -19.41 -19.82 -12.86
C SER A 36 -17.90 -20.04 -13.11
N LEU A 37 -17.56 -21.20 -13.68
CA LEU A 37 -16.26 -21.87 -13.86
C LEU A 37 -15.86 -22.04 -15.36
N THR A 38 -14.52 -22.12 -15.60
CA THR A 38 -13.69 -22.84 -16.65
C THR A 38 -13.25 -22.26 -18.05
N LYS A 39 -11.91 -22.31 -18.25
CA LYS A 39 -10.97 -22.58 -19.41
C LYS A 39 -10.64 -21.59 -20.60
N ARG A 40 -9.33 -21.16 -20.64
CA ARG A 40 -8.25 -20.96 -21.70
C ARG A 40 -8.63 -20.64 -23.19
N ILE A 41 -8.02 -19.74 -24.02
CA ILE A 41 -6.63 -19.25 -24.33
C ILE A 41 -6.65 -17.86 -25.06
N GLY A 42 -5.57 -17.04 -25.00
CA GLY A 42 -5.25 -16.02 -26.04
C GLY A 42 -4.35 -14.81 -25.69
N LEU A 43 -3.05 -15.01 -25.39
CA LEU A 43 -1.91 -14.04 -25.44
C LEU A 43 -1.99 -12.63 -24.79
N SER A 44 -1.91 -12.61 -23.46
CA SER A 44 -0.95 -11.91 -22.56
C SER A 44 -1.45 -12.21 -21.12
N ILE A 45 -1.65 -13.50 -20.88
CA ILE A 45 -2.58 -14.07 -19.89
C ILE A 45 -1.88 -15.14 -19.05
N SER A 46 -0.67 -15.58 -19.43
CA SER A 46 0.10 -16.59 -18.71
C SER A 46 0.54 -16.13 -17.32
N ASP A 47 0.80 -14.83 -17.13
CA ASP A 47 1.20 -14.29 -15.83
C ASP A 47 0.00 -14.07 -14.89
N LEU A 48 -1.16 -13.70 -15.44
CA LEU A 48 -2.41 -13.50 -14.69
C LEU A 48 -3.01 -14.82 -14.15
N MET A 49 -2.68 -15.94 -14.77
CA MET A 49 -3.20 -17.28 -14.43
C MET A 49 -2.47 -17.97 -13.27
N ASN A 50 -1.33 -17.43 -12.81
CA ASN A 50 -0.53 -18.05 -11.74
C ASN A 50 -0.78 -17.44 -10.35
N PHE A 51 -1.58 -16.37 -10.25
CA PHE A 51 -1.82 -15.66 -8.99
C PHE A 51 -3.32 -15.65 -8.67
N GLU A 52 -3.70 -16.25 -7.55
CA GLU A 52 -5.09 -16.49 -7.16
C GLU A 52 -5.94 -15.21 -6.99
N ASN A 53 -5.30 -14.03 -6.90
CA ASN A 53 -5.94 -12.75 -6.57
C ASN A 53 -5.89 -11.72 -7.72
N HIS A 54 -5.81 -12.15 -8.98
CA HIS A 54 -5.85 -11.25 -10.15
C HIS A 54 -7.21 -11.27 -10.85
N TYR A 55 -7.73 -10.09 -11.14
CA TYR A 55 -9.07 -9.84 -11.67
C TYR A 55 -9.03 -8.92 -12.89
N VAL A 56 -10.07 -8.96 -13.71
CA VAL A 56 -10.23 -8.07 -14.86
C VAL A 56 -11.60 -7.41 -14.82
N ILE A 57 -11.63 -6.08 -14.91
CA ILE A 57 -12.86 -5.29 -15.01
C ILE A 57 -13.14 -5.05 -16.49
N ASN A 58 -14.25 -5.60 -16.98
CA ASN A 58 -14.56 -5.63 -18.42
C ASN A 58 -15.72 -4.72 -18.83
N SER A 59 -16.41 -4.11 -17.86
CA SER A 59 -17.56 -3.25 -18.09
C SER A 59 -17.46 -1.94 -17.33
N GLU A 60 -18.00 -0.88 -17.94
CA GLU A 60 -18.11 0.43 -17.29
C GLU A 60 -19.03 0.37 -16.05
N GLY A 61 -19.99 -0.57 -16.00
CA GLY A 61 -20.88 -0.75 -14.85
C GLY A 61 -20.16 -1.32 -13.63
N GLU A 62 -19.26 -2.29 -13.82
CA GLU A 62 -18.38 -2.78 -12.75
C GLU A 62 -17.38 -1.73 -12.33
N LEU A 63 -16.79 -1.00 -13.29
CA LEU A 63 -15.80 0.02 -13.01
C LEU A 63 -16.35 1.15 -12.11
N LYS A 64 -17.62 1.52 -12.29
CA LYS A 64 -18.33 2.50 -11.43
C LYS A 64 -18.45 2.08 -9.96
N ARG A 65 -18.26 0.80 -9.63
CA ARG A 65 -18.24 0.33 -8.24
C ARG A 65 -16.95 0.71 -7.53
N PHE A 66 -15.90 1.02 -8.28
CA PHE A 66 -14.60 1.40 -7.76
C PHE A 66 -14.37 2.91 -7.88
N GLU A 67 -13.44 3.41 -7.07
CA GLU A 67 -12.95 4.77 -7.09
C GLU A 67 -11.43 4.77 -7.17
N ASN A 68 -10.85 5.75 -7.87
CA ASN A 68 -9.42 5.98 -7.87
C ASN A 68 -9.13 7.10 -6.85
N PRO A 69 -8.50 6.80 -5.70
CA PRO A 69 -8.25 7.80 -4.68
C PRO A 69 -7.22 8.87 -5.11
N LEU A 70 -6.45 8.62 -6.17
CA LEU A 70 -5.54 9.61 -6.76
C LEU A 70 -6.26 10.57 -7.72
N GLY A 71 -7.53 10.35 -8.02
CA GLY A 71 -8.32 11.19 -8.94
C GLY A 71 -7.93 11.07 -10.41
N ASN A 72 -7.02 10.15 -10.77
CA ASN A 72 -6.64 9.94 -12.18
C ASN A 72 -7.75 9.19 -12.93
N SER A 73 -7.87 9.49 -14.22
CA SER A 73 -8.69 8.71 -15.14
C SER A 73 -8.19 7.27 -15.25
N TRP A 74 -9.12 6.33 -15.47
CA TRP A 74 -8.79 4.92 -15.66
C TRP A 74 -8.02 4.69 -16.95
N SER A 75 -6.80 4.16 -16.82
CA SER A 75 -5.99 3.74 -17.97
C SER A 75 -6.47 2.37 -18.45
N LYS A 76 -6.73 2.28 -19.76
CA LYS A 76 -7.16 1.04 -20.44
C LYS A 76 -5.98 0.35 -21.15
N SER A 77 -4.75 0.80 -20.86
CA SER A 77 -3.54 0.24 -21.44
C SER A 77 -3.26 -1.16 -20.90
N ALA A 78 -2.82 -2.07 -21.78
CA ALA A 78 -2.62 -3.48 -21.43
C ALA A 78 -1.62 -3.73 -20.29
N GLY A 79 -0.72 -2.78 -20.02
CA GLY A 79 0.29 -2.85 -18.95
C GLY A 79 -0.12 -2.17 -17.64
N GLN A 80 -1.28 -1.49 -17.55
CA GLN A 80 -1.67 -0.85 -16.31
C GLN A 80 -2.41 -1.83 -15.39
N TYR A 81 -1.87 -2.00 -14.18
CA TYR A 81 -2.52 -2.71 -13.09
C TYR A 81 -2.93 -1.75 -11.99
N TYR A 82 -3.94 -2.19 -11.25
CA TYR A 82 -4.47 -1.53 -10.06
C TYR A 82 -4.52 -2.52 -8.91
N ILE A 83 -4.28 -2.06 -7.69
CA ILE A 83 -4.35 -2.85 -6.47
C ILE A 83 -5.49 -2.32 -5.62
N ARG A 84 -6.37 -3.21 -5.17
CA ARG A 84 -7.43 -2.86 -4.23
C ARG A 84 -6.84 -2.57 -2.87
N HIS A 85 -7.35 -1.52 -2.25
CA HIS A 85 -6.93 -1.14 -0.92
C HIS A 85 -7.11 -2.31 0.08
N PRO A 86 -6.11 -2.61 0.93
CA PRO A 86 -6.12 -3.80 1.80
C PRO A 86 -7.12 -3.69 2.96
N LYS A 87 -7.53 -2.48 3.34
CA LYS A 87 -8.53 -2.25 4.40
C LYS A 87 -9.94 -2.30 3.85
N LYS A 88 -10.81 -3.07 4.52
CA LYS A 88 -12.24 -3.22 4.17
C LYS A 88 -13.00 -1.89 4.11
N SER A 89 -12.70 -0.94 4.99
CA SER A 89 -13.31 0.41 4.97
C SER A 89 -13.06 1.18 3.68
N ARG A 90 -12.10 0.74 2.85
CA ARG A 90 -11.71 1.32 1.58
C ARG A 90 -11.79 0.32 0.43
N GLU A 91 -12.60 -0.75 0.54
CA GLU A 91 -12.63 -1.85 -0.43
C GLU A 91 -12.97 -1.42 -1.87
N ARG A 92 -13.56 -0.24 -2.05
CA ARG A 92 -13.87 0.34 -3.36
C ARG A 92 -12.68 1.04 -4.01
N GLN A 93 -11.59 1.25 -3.29
CA GLN A 93 -10.43 1.98 -3.80
C GLN A 93 -9.52 1.06 -4.60
N LEU A 94 -9.26 1.46 -5.84
CA LEU A 94 -8.26 0.85 -6.72
C LEU A 94 -7.15 1.87 -6.99
N ILE A 95 -5.94 1.53 -6.60
CA ILE A 95 -4.76 2.40 -6.72
C ILE A 95 -3.87 1.83 -7.82
N GLU A 96 -3.32 2.67 -8.68
CA GLU A 96 -2.33 2.25 -9.68
C GLU A 96 -1.19 1.48 -8.99
N ALA A 97 -0.86 0.29 -9.50
CA ALA A 97 0.05 -0.62 -8.82
C ALA A 97 1.42 0.01 -8.52
N GLU A 98 1.96 0.77 -9.48
CA GLU A 98 3.22 1.52 -9.33
C GLU A 98 3.20 2.53 -8.17
N LYS A 99 2.03 3.10 -7.86
CA LYS A 99 1.85 4.12 -6.82
C LYS A 99 1.32 3.54 -5.51
N PHE A 100 0.96 2.25 -5.49
CA PHE A 100 0.25 1.61 -4.38
C PHE A 100 1.00 1.77 -3.04
N HIS A 101 2.26 1.35 -2.98
CA HIS A 101 3.00 1.37 -1.72
C HIS A 101 3.26 2.79 -1.21
N GLU A 102 3.51 3.73 -2.12
CA GLU A 102 3.67 5.14 -1.74
C GLU A 102 2.36 5.73 -1.21
N TYR A 103 1.23 5.41 -1.85
CA TYR A 103 -0.09 5.85 -1.37
C TYR A 103 -0.38 5.31 0.04
N ILE A 104 -0.20 4.01 0.27
CA ILE A 104 -0.43 3.38 1.58
C ILE A 104 0.48 3.99 2.64
N TYR A 105 1.76 4.20 2.31
CA TYR A 105 2.72 4.84 3.21
C TYR A 105 2.28 6.26 3.62
N ARG A 106 1.83 7.07 2.65
CA ARG A 106 1.32 8.43 2.91
C ARG A 106 0.04 8.39 3.75
N GLU A 107 -0.86 7.45 3.49
CA GLU A 107 -2.11 7.31 4.26
C GLU A 107 -1.82 6.89 5.71
N GLN A 108 -0.91 5.94 5.94
CA GLN A 108 -0.46 5.53 7.28
C GLN A 108 0.13 6.72 8.06
N ILE A 109 1.04 7.49 7.46
CA ILE A 109 1.59 8.69 8.08
C ILE A 109 0.49 9.72 8.38
N SER A 110 -0.41 9.96 7.42
CA SER A 110 -1.51 10.90 7.60
C SER A 110 -2.40 10.50 8.77
N ASP A 111 -2.67 9.20 8.94
CA ASP A 111 -3.47 8.69 10.04
C ASP A 111 -2.76 8.87 11.38
N ILE A 112 -1.47 8.52 11.48
CA ILE A 112 -0.65 8.74 12.69
C ILE A 112 -0.68 10.22 13.09
N VAL A 113 -0.38 11.12 12.15
CA VAL A 113 -0.36 12.56 12.39
C VAL A 113 -1.74 13.05 12.83
N ALA A 114 -2.81 12.66 12.14
CA ALA A 114 -4.16 13.08 12.48
C ALA A 114 -4.57 12.58 13.87
N PHE A 115 -4.26 11.32 14.20
CA PHE A 115 -4.57 10.71 15.48
C PHE A 115 -3.84 11.40 16.63
N LEU A 116 -2.53 11.61 16.50
CA LEU A 116 -1.76 12.27 17.55
C LEU A 116 -2.23 13.72 17.75
N ARG A 117 -2.48 14.47 16.67
CA ARG A 117 -2.99 15.84 16.75
C ARG A 117 -4.38 15.97 17.35
N ALA A 118 -5.22 14.94 17.19
CA ALA A 118 -6.57 14.93 17.74
C ALA A 118 -6.60 14.67 19.25
N ASN A 119 -5.52 14.12 19.81
CA ASN A 119 -5.49 13.69 21.20
C ASN A 119 -4.40 14.36 22.05
N LEU A 120 -3.34 14.89 21.44
CA LEU A 120 -2.19 15.49 22.12
C LEU A 120 -1.84 16.87 21.54
N SER A 121 -1.36 17.77 22.39
CA SER A 121 -0.83 19.08 21.99
C SER A 121 0.64 18.97 21.57
N ILE A 122 0.90 18.37 20.42
CA ILE A 122 2.26 18.08 19.98
C ILE A 122 3.00 19.37 19.57
N LYS A 123 4.21 19.55 20.11
CA LYS A 123 5.15 20.61 19.72
C LYS A 123 6.14 20.15 18.66
N HIS A 124 6.65 18.93 18.79
CA HIS A 124 7.57 18.33 17.82
C HIS A 124 7.11 16.92 17.49
N LEU A 125 7.08 16.56 16.20
CA LEU A 125 6.80 15.21 15.74
C LEU A 125 7.78 14.85 14.63
N THR A 126 8.46 13.73 14.81
CA THR A 126 9.28 13.10 13.78
C THR A 126 8.75 11.70 13.54
N ILE A 127 8.40 11.42 12.29
CA ILE A 127 8.08 10.07 11.82
C ILE A 127 9.11 9.71 10.77
N SER A 128 9.93 8.72 11.06
CA SER A 128 10.89 8.19 10.08
C SER A 128 10.57 6.75 9.73
N SER A 129 10.82 6.37 8.50
CA SER A 129 10.69 5.01 8.00
C SER A 129 11.99 4.60 7.34
N THR A 130 12.56 3.51 7.84
CA THR A 130 13.77 2.90 7.28
C THR A 130 13.39 1.61 6.59
N ALA A 131 13.72 1.49 5.30
CA ALA A 131 13.65 0.24 4.57
C ALA A 131 15.08 -0.32 4.45
N GLU A 132 15.29 -1.48 5.06
CA GLU A 132 16.49 -2.29 4.84
C GLU A 132 16.34 -3.02 3.52
N THR A 133 17.39 -3.02 2.69
CA THR A 133 17.43 -3.82 1.47
C THR A 133 18.70 -4.65 1.48
N ASP A 134 18.53 -5.97 1.32
CA ASP A 134 19.65 -6.88 1.15
C ASP A 134 20.43 -6.51 -0.12
N PHE A 135 21.72 -6.25 0.04
CA PHE A 135 22.60 -5.82 -1.05
C PHE A 135 22.70 -6.84 -2.19
N SER A 136 22.43 -8.12 -1.91
CA SER A 136 22.35 -9.19 -2.91
C SER A 136 21.27 -8.94 -3.98
N ALA A 137 20.22 -8.17 -3.68
CA ALA A 137 19.20 -7.78 -4.64
C ALA A 137 19.72 -6.78 -5.70
N PHE A 138 20.85 -6.13 -5.44
CA PHE A 138 21.49 -5.14 -6.30
C PHE A 138 22.82 -5.62 -6.91
N ALA A 139 23.12 -6.93 -6.87
CA ALA A 139 24.36 -7.51 -7.40
C ALA A 139 24.69 -7.13 -8.87
N ASN A 140 23.72 -6.59 -9.62
CA ASN A 140 23.89 -6.14 -11.01
C ASN A 140 23.99 -4.61 -11.19
N LEU A 141 23.99 -3.81 -10.12
CA LEU A 141 24.25 -2.37 -10.21
C LEU A 141 25.74 -2.12 -9.94
N PRO A 142 26.50 -1.60 -10.91
CA PRO A 142 27.89 -1.21 -10.67
C PRO A 142 27.90 -0.03 -9.69
N ILE A 143 28.34 -0.28 -8.47
CA ILE A 143 28.76 0.79 -7.57
C ILE A 143 30.24 0.98 -7.85
N GLU A 144 30.58 2.03 -8.59
CA GLU A 144 31.98 2.43 -8.76
C GLU A 144 32.61 2.64 -7.37
N ASP A 145 33.80 2.06 -7.18
CA ASP A 145 34.68 2.14 -6.00
C ASP A 145 34.39 1.30 -4.74
N LEU A 146 33.40 0.40 -4.70
CA LEU A 146 33.20 -0.46 -3.52
C LEU A 146 34.01 -1.78 -3.59
N LYS A 147 35.32 -1.73 -3.26
CA LYS A 147 36.13 -2.94 -3.07
C LYS A 147 35.87 -3.57 -1.70
N ILE A 148 35.10 -4.66 -1.68
CA ILE A 148 34.83 -5.44 -0.47
C ILE A 148 35.70 -6.70 -0.51
N GLU A 149 36.67 -6.84 0.40
CA GLU A 149 37.48 -8.05 0.55
C GLU A 149 37.00 -8.87 1.77
N GLY A 150 36.94 -10.21 1.63
CA GLY A 150 36.52 -11.14 2.69
C GLY A 150 35.02 -11.47 2.73
N LYS A 151 34.57 -12.20 3.76
CA LYS A 151 33.14 -12.49 4.02
C LYS A 151 32.49 -11.29 4.72
N ALA A 152 32.28 -10.19 4.00
CA ALA A 152 31.56 -9.03 4.54
C ALA A 152 30.08 -9.10 4.17
N GLU A 153 29.21 -8.82 5.14
CA GLU A 153 27.79 -8.61 4.91
C GLU A 153 27.56 -7.12 4.68
N VAL A 154 26.97 -6.77 3.54
CA VAL A 154 26.62 -5.38 3.19
C VAL A 154 25.11 -5.23 3.15
N LYS A 155 24.61 -4.18 3.82
CA LYS A 155 23.19 -3.85 3.90
C LYS A 155 23.00 -2.39 3.51
N LEU A 156 22.03 -2.12 2.63
CA LEU A 156 21.68 -0.76 2.23
C LEU A 156 20.40 -0.32 2.97
N PHE A 157 20.42 0.87 3.53
CA PHE A 157 19.26 1.45 4.20
C PHE A 157 18.80 2.71 3.46
N SER A 158 17.51 2.80 3.18
CA SER A 158 16.88 4.04 2.73
C SER A 158 16.00 4.59 3.84
N LYS A 159 16.22 5.86 4.22
CA LYS A 159 15.46 6.55 5.27
C LYS A 159 14.57 7.63 4.63
N LYS A 160 13.28 7.58 4.93
CA LYS A 160 12.33 8.67 4.67
C LYS A 160 11.92 9.28 6.00
N GLU A 161 11.89 10.60 6.11
CA GLU A 161 11.59 11.29 7.37
C GLU A 161 10.61 12.44 7.14
N LEU A 162 9.58 12.50 7.98
CA LEU A 162 8.67 13.63 8.13
C LEU A 162 8.97 14.29 9.47
N VAL A 163 9.23 15.59 9.44
CA VAL A 163 9.42 16.41 10.63
C VAL A 163 8.37 17.51 10.65
N ILE A 164 7.63 17.60 11.76
CA ILE A 164 6.66 18.66 12.02
C ILE A 164 7.10 19.39 13.28
N ASN A 165 7.41 20.68 13.13
CA ASN A 165 7.74 21.57 14.23
C ASN A 165 6.61 22.58 14.39
N CYS A 166 5.98 22.60 15.56
CA CYS A 166 4.87 23.48 15.90
C CYS A 166 5.08 24.02 17.32
N PRO A 167 5.88 25.08 17.50
CA PRO A 167 6.22 25.62 18.82
C PRO A 167 4.99 25.99 19.67
N GLU A 168 3.93 26.46 19.01
CA GLU A 168 2.65 26.84 19.62
C GLU A 168 1.69 25.65 19.85
N GLY A 169 2.13 24.43 19.51
CA GLY A 169 1.31 23.23 19.47
C GLY A 169 0.52 23.11 18.17
N LEU A 170 0.41 21.89 17.62
CA LEU A 170 -0.47 21.64 16.48
C LEU A 170 -1.92 21.95 16.89
N LYS A 171 -2.55 22.95 16.25
CA LYS A 171 -3.99 23.19 16.41
C LYS A 171 -4.75 21.90 16.17
N ILE A 172 -5.62 21.56 17.13
CA ILE A 172 -6.57 20.46 17.04
C ILE A 172 -7.44 20.74 15.81
N SER A 173 -7.16 20.08 14.69
CA SER A 173 -8.11 20.02 13.59
C SER A 173 -9.30 19.19 14.05
N GLU A 174 -10.49 19.42 13.48
CA GLU A 174 -11.68 18.62 13.78
C GLU A 174 -11.31 17.14 13.91
N LYS A 175 -11.66 16.53 15.05
CA LYS A 175 -11.31 15.14 15.33
C LYS A 175 -11.79 14.28 14.17
N ARG A 176 -10.87 13.72 13.39
CA ARG A 176 -11.18 12.70 12.40
C ARG A 176 -11.83 11.55 13.19
N LYS A 177 -13.10 11.26 12.88
CA LYS A 177 -13.88 10.22 13.59
C LYS A 177 -13.42 8.81 13.21
N GLU A 178 -12.84 8.65 12.02
CA GLU A 178 -12.49 7.35 11.45
C GLU A 178 -11.04 7.35 10.97
N TYR A 179 -10.24 6.45 11.53
CA TYR A 179 -8.87 6.17 11.11
C TYR A 179 -8.83 4.82 10.41
N VAL A 180 -8.09 4.75 9.31
CA VAL A 180 -7.96 3.56 8.46
C VAL A 180 -6.91 2.60 9.03
N TRP A 181 -5.79 3.13 9.50
CA TRP A 181 -4.60 2.36 9.90
C TRP A 181 -4.30 2.37 11.39
N ILE A 182 -4.87 3.30 12.17
CA ILE A 182 -4.51 3.45 13.59
C ILE A 182 -4.70 2.18 14.43
N LYS A 183 -5.65 1.32 14.06
CA LYS A 183 -5.84 0.02 14.72
C LYS A 183 -4.67 -0.95 14.51
N ASP A 184 -3.76 -0.68 13.57
CA ASP A 184 -2.55 -1.47 13.38
C ASP A 184 -1.38 -0.94 14.24
N PHE A 185 -1.54 0.22 14.88
CA PHE A 185 -0.55 0.87 15.73
C PHE A 185 -1.02 0.85 17.20
N GLN A 186 -1.20 -0.35 17.75
CA GLN A 186 -1.79 -0.56 19.08
C GLN A 186 -0.98 0.09 20.20
N GLU A 187 0.35 0.11 20.08
CA GLU A 187 1.24 0.75 21.02
C GLU A 187 1.02 2.27 21.05
N LEU A 188 0.73 2.87 19.89
CA LEU A 188 0.43 4.30 19.79
C LEU A 188 -0.92 4.63 20.46
N LEU A 189 -1.92 3.75 20.33
CA LEU A 189 -3.20 3.89 21.02
C LEU A 189 -3.02 3.89 22.54
N ALA A 190 -2.31 2.89 23.06
CA ALA A 190 -2.10 2.73 24.50
C ALA A 190 -1.36 3.93 25.14
N VAL A 191 -0.42 4.51 24.40
CA VAL A 191 0.34 5.68 24.86
C VAL A 191 -0.56 6.90 24.99
N VAL A 192 -1.41 7.14 23.98
CA VAL A 192 -2.30 8.30 23.95
C VAL A 192 -3.34 8.25 25.08
N ASP A 193 -3.84 7.07 25.42
CA ASP A 193 -4.93 6.89 26.41
C ASP A 193 -4.54 7.23 27.87
N GLY A 194 -3.29 7.63 28.13
CA GLY A 194 -2.85 8.05 29.47
C GLY A 194 -1.59 8.91 29.47
N PHE A 195 -1.26 9.57 28.34
CA PHE A 195 0.01 10.28 28.20
C PHE A 195 0.10 11.47 29.18
N PRO A 196 1.03 11.47 30.15
CA PRO A 196 1.13 12.55 31.14
C PRO A 196 1.80 13.82 30.59
N GLY A 197 2.29 13.79 29.34
CA GLY A 197 3.13 14.83 28.74
C GLY A 197 4.62 14.44 28.73
N GLY A 198 5.43 15.21 28.00
CA GLY A 198 6.87 14.97 27.83
C GLY A 198 7.22 14.35 26.47
N ASP A 199 8.34 13.62 26.43
CA ASP A 199 8.90 13.03 25.22
C ASP A 199 8.47 11.57 25.05
N PHE A 200 8.13 11.22 23.83
CA PHE A 200 7.81 9.86 23.42
C PHE A 200 8.71 9.43 22.26
N HIS A 201 9.16 8.18 22.31
CA HIS A 201 9.86 7.52 21.22
C HIS A 201 9.44 6.06 21.18
N HIS A 202 8.97 5.62 20.02
CA HIS A 202 8.67 4.23 19.78
C HIS A 202 9.00 3.82 18.35
N SER A 203 9.26 2.53 18.18
CA SER A 203 9.62 1.90 16.91
C SER A 203 8.67 0.76 16.62
N ILE A 204 8.05 0.79 15.44
CA ILE A 204 7.08 -0.21 14.98
C ILE A 204 7.58 -0.79 13.65
N GLU A 205 7.56 -2.11 13.53
CA GLU A 205 7.95 -2.79 12.30
C GLU A 205 6.72 -3.27 11.55
N ILE A 206 6.53 -2.80 10.32
CA ILE A 206 5.39 -3.18 9.48
C ILE A 206 5.92 -3.86 8.22
N SER A 207 5.36 -5.03 7.91
CA SER A 207 5.58 -5.67 6.61
C SER A 207 4.74 -4.96 5.55
N ASN A 208 5.41 -4.29 4.61
CA ASN A 208 4.76 -3.63 3.48
C ASN A 208 4.64 -4.52 2.25
N SER A 209 4.94 -5.82 2.36
CA SER A 209 4.73 -6.75 1.24
C SER A 209 3.26 -7.01 0.97
N PHE A 210 2.41 -6.96 2.01
CA PHE A 210 1.00 -7.38 1.94
C PHE A 210 0.82 -8.79 1.33
N GLY A 211 1.81 -9.67 1.55
CA GLY A 211 1.84 -11.01 0.97
C GLY A 211 2.25 -11.07 -0.50
N MET A 212 2.67 -9.96 -1.10
CA MET A 212 3.19 -9.89 -2.46
C MET A 212 4.62 -10.46 -2.53
N THR A 213 4.84 -11.31 -3.51
CA THR A 213 6.14 -11.88 -3.85
C THR A 213 6.94 -10.97 -4.79
N LEU A 214 8.26 -11.15 -4.85
CA LEU A 214 9.11 -10.39 -5.79
C LEU A 214 8.70 -10.62 -7.26
N LYS A 215 8.21 -11.81 -7.59
CA LYS A 215 7.72 -12.13 -8.94
C LYS A 215 6.47 -11.30 -9.27
N GLU A 216 5.52 -11.19 -8.34
CA GLU A 216 4.33 -10.34 -8.50
C GLU A 216 4.72 -8.87 -8.60
N ALA A 217 5.60 -8.37 -7.73
CA ALA A 217 6.03 -6.97 -7.78
C ALA A 217 6.62 -6.59 -9.14
N LYS A 218 7.49 -7.45 -9.71
CA LYS A 218 8.06 -7.25 -11.05
C LYS A 218 6.99 -7.18 -12.15
N LEU A 219 5.98 -8.05 -12.07
CA LEU A 219 4.86 -8.05 -13.03
C LEU A 219 4.05 -6.73 -12.96
N LEU A 220 3.91 -6.18 -11.75
CA LEU A 220 3.09 -5.01 -11.47
C LEU A 220 3.84 -3.68 -11.60
N GLY A 221 5.12 -3.70 -12.00
CA GLY A 221 5.95 -2.50 -12.07
C GLY A 221 6.29 -1.92 -10.68
N ILE A 222 6.23 -2.74 -9.63
CA ILE A 222 6.49 -2.33 -8.25
C ILE A 222 7.97 -2.58 -7.92
N GLU A 223 8.62 -1.57 -7.34
CA GLU A 223 9.99 -1.72 -6.86
C GLU A 223 10.06 -2.75 -5.73
N GLY A 224 11.00 -3.71 -5.83
CA GLY A 224 11.17 -4.76 -4.82
C GLY A 224 11.54 -4.23 -3.42
N SER A 225 12.10 -3.01 -3.33
CA SER A 225 12.42 -2.33 -2.06
C SER A 225 11.19 -2.10 -1.17
N TRP A 226 9.98 -2.11 -1.74
CA TRP A 226 8.73 -1.99 -0.99
C TRP A 226 8.32 -3.27 -0.26
N LEU A 227 8.80 -4.44 -0.71
CA LEU A 227 8.44 -5.74 -0.15
C LEU A 227 9.14 -6.05 1.18
N ASN A 228 10.13 -5.25 1.54
CA ASN A 228 10.87 -5.41 2.78
C ASN A 228 10.05 -4.91 3.97
N LYS A 229 10.39 -5.39 5.16
CA LYS A 229 9.87 -4.83 6.38
C LYS A 229 10.37 -3.40 6.55
N ARG A 230 9.49 -2.52 7.00
CA ARG A 230 9.82 -1.13 7.29
C ARG A 230 9.73 -0.87 8.77
N LYS A 231 10.79 -0.30 9.31
CA LYS A 231 10.83 0.19 10.68
C LYS A 231 10.37 1.64 10.68
N PHE A 232 9.23 1.91 11.30
CA PHE A 232 8.73 3.24 11.60
C PHE A 232 9.25 3.67 12.97
N GLU A 233 10.03 4.74 13.05
CA GLU A 233 10.33 5.42 14.31
C GLU A 233 9.46 6.65 14.44
N ILE A 234 8.64 6.69 15.49
CA ILE A 234 7.76 7.79 15.84
C ILE A 234 8.31 8.44 17.10
N LYS A 235 8.61 9.74 17.02
CA LYS A 235 9.13 10.54 18.12
C LYS A 235 8.28 11.79 18.24
N PHE A 236 7.79 12.11 19.42
CA PHE A 236 7.10 13.39 19.62
C PHE A 236 7.29 13.95 21.01
N SER A 237 7.06 15.25 21.15
CA SER A 237 7.03 15.94 22.45
C SER A 237 5.83 16.87 22.54
N CYS A 238 5.26 16.99 23.74
CA CYS A 238 4.09 17.83 24.05
C CYS A 238 4.45 19.07 24.87
#